data_AF-A0A359KJV6-F1
#
_entry.id   AF-A0A359KJV6-F1
#
_cell.length_a   1.000
_cell.length_b   1.000
_cell.length_c   1.000
_cell.angle_alpha   90.00
_cell.angle_beta   90.00
_cell.angle_gamma   90.00
#
_symmetry.space_group_name_H-M   'P 1'
#
loop_
_entity.id
_entity.type
_entity.pdbx_description
1 polymer ?
#
loop_
_entity_poly.entity_id
_entity_poly.type
_entity_poly.pdbx_seq_one_letter_code
_entity_poly.pdbx_strand_id
1 'polypeptide(L)'
;IKTYPYDGDTPAAERKLIRQAGHIIITNPDMLHSGILPHHTRWHQLFENLRYVVIDEMHGYRGVFGSHVANVIRRLKRICRHYGSNPQFILASATIANPGELAGKLIEFDVEVITRNGAP
;
A
#
# COMPACT_ATOMS: atom_id res chain seq x y z
N ILE A 1 18.43 6.57 -0.50
CA ILE A 1 17.11 6.04 -0.08
C ILE A 1 17.27 4.54 0.12
N LYS A 2 16.89 3.98 1.27
CA LYS A 2 17.00 2.54 1.55
C LYS A 2 15.65 1.86 1.36
N THR A 3 15.67 0.68 0.75
CA THR A 3 14.49 -0.11 0.43
C THR A 3 14.60 -1.46 1.12
N TYR A 4 13.52 -1.90 1.75
CA TYR A 4 13.48 -3.16 2.49
C TYR A 4 12.22 -3.96 2.16
N PRO A 5 12.34 -5.24 1.80
CA PRO A 5 11.20 -6.14 1.80
C PRO A 5 10.74 -6.38 3.25
N TYR A 6 9.43 -6.46 3.45
CA TYR A 6 8.82 -6.83 4.72
C TYR A 6 7.60 -7.70 4.44
N ASP A 7 7.79 -9.01 4.57
CA ASP A 7 6.85 -10.08 4.25
C ASP A 7 7.02 -11.30 5.18
N GLY A 8 6.43 -12.43 4.80
CA GLY A 8 6.48 -13.67 5.58
C GLY A 8 7.89 -14.22 5.73
N ASP A 9 8.74 -14.04 4.70
CA ASP A 9 10.09 -14.59 4.62
C ASP A 9 11.13 -13.68 5.29
N THR A 10 10.75 -12.45 5.64
CA THR A 10 11.64 -11.50 6.32
C THR A 10 12.04 -12.01 7.71
N PRO A 11 13.35 -12.26 7.97
CA PRO A 11 13.83 -12.83 9.23
C PRO A 11 13.48 -11.96 10.44
N ALA A 12 13.12 -12.59 11.56
CA ALA A 12 12.65 -11.89 12.76
C ALA A 12 13.66 -10.86 13.30
N ALA A 13 14.97 -11.15 13.20
CA ALA A 13 16.04 -10.24 13.61
C ALA A 13 16.07 -8.95 12.79
N GLU A 14 15.78 -9.03 11.49
CA GLU A 14 15.80 -7.90 10.57
C GLU A 14 14.57 -7.01 10.71
N ARG A 15 13.42 -7.58 11.09
CA ARG A 15 12.16 -6.84 11.24
C ARG A 15 12.27 -5.62 12.16
N LYS A 16 13.10 -5.69 13.22
CA LYS A 16 13.31 -4.54 14.11
C LYS A 16 14.06 -3.41 13.41
N LEU A 17 15.11 -3.75 12.67
CA LEU A 17 15.93 -2.79 11.93
C LEU A 17 15.12 -2.14 10.81
N ILE A 18 14.36 -2.93 10.06
CA ILE A 18 13.53 -2.45 8.94
C ILE A 18 12.51 -1.40 9.41
N ARG A 19 11.85 -1.64 10.56
CA ARG A 19 10.88 -0.68 11.15
C ARG A 19 11.50 0.68 11.50
N GLN A 20 12.80 0.71 11.82
CA GLN A 20 13.51 1.92 12.25
C GLN A 20 14.27 2.60 11.09
N ALA A 21 14.63 1.84 10.04
CA ALA A 21 15.46 2.31 8.94
C ALA A 21 14.71 2.55 7.63
N GLY A 22 13.49 2.03 7.51
CA GLY A 22 12.79 1.90 6.23
C GLY A 22 12.25 3.23 5.68
N HIS A 23 12.89 3.72 4.62
CA HIS A 23 12.35 4.81 3.80
C HIS A 23 11.35 4.31 2.75
N ILE A 24 11.61 3.11 2.21
CA ILE A 24 10.70 2.39 1.31
C ILE A 24 10.52 0.98 1.86
N ILE A 25 9.28 0.61 2.14
CA ILE A 25 8.88 -0.74 2.57
C ILE A 25 8.13 -1.40 1.43
N ILE A 26 8.62 -2.55 0.97
CA ILE A 26 7.93 -3.39 -0.02
C ILE A 26 7.23 -4.51 0.75
N THR A 27 5.93 -4.65 0.56
CA THR A 27 5.10 -5.62 1.29
C THR A 27 3.93 -6.09 0.43
N ASN A 28 3.16 -7.05 0.93
CA ASN A 28 1.94 -7.52 0.28
C ASN A 28 0.70 -7.22 1.16
N PRO A 29 -0.53 -7.31 0.61
CA PRO A 29 -1.74 -7.02 1.37
C PRO A 29 -1.91 -7.84 2.65
N ASP A 30 -1.47 -9.10 2.65
CA ASP A 30 -1.57 -10.00 3.81
C ASP A 30 -0.63 -9.60 4.95
N MET A 31 0.61 -9.21 4.62
CA MET A 31 1.57 -8.71 5.61
C MET A 31 1.21 -7.30 6.09
N LEU A 32 0.64 -6.47 5.21
CA LEU A 32 0.05 -5.20 5.64
C LEU A 32 -1.08 -5.45 6.65
N HIS A 33 -1.98 -6.40 6.36
CA HIS A 33 -3.08 -6.78 7.24
C HIS A 33 -2.61 -7.35 8.58
N SER A 34 -1.65 -8.27 8.58
CA SER A 34 -1.30 -9.08 9.76
C SER A 34 -0.09 -8.55 10.53
N GLY A 35 0.94 -8.07 9.83
CA GLY A 35 2.24 -7.70 10.43
C GLY A 35 2.48 -6.21 10.63
N ILE A 36 1.78 -5.35 9.87
CA ILE A 36 2.00 -3.89 9.91
C ILE A 36 0.86 -3.18 10.62
N LEU A 37 -0.37 -3.24 10.10
CA LEU A 37 -1.49 -2.45 10.61
C LEU A 37 -1.87 -2.78 12.06
N PRO A 38 -1.94 -4.04 12.54
CA PRO A 38 -2.26 -4.35 13.94
C PRO A 38 -1.15 -3.92 14.91
N HIS A 39 0.05 -3.67 14.40
CA HIS A 39 1.22 -3.30 15.17
C HIS A 39 1.68 -1.87 14.86
N HIS A 40 0.77 -1.00 14.41
CA HIS A 40 1.08 0.34 13.91
C HIS A 40 1.89 1.21 14.89
N THR A 41 1.79 0.97 16.20
CA THR A 41 2.63 1.65 17.22
C THR A 41 4.13 1.39 17.03
N ARG A 42 4.51 0.20 16.56
CA ARG A 42 5.90 -0.15 16.20
C ARG A 42 6.34 0.47 14.88
N TRP A 43 5.42 1.05 14.13
CA TRP A 43 5.60 1.66 12.80
C TRP A 43 5.30 3.17 12.81
N HIS A 44 5.23 3.80 13.98
CA HIS A 44 4.83 5.22 14.10
C HIS A 44 5.67 6.14 13.17
N GLN A 45 6.99 5.95 13.11
CA GLN A 45 7.87 6.76 12.25
C GLN A 45 7.49 6.68 10.77
N LEU A 46 7.11 5.48 10.29
CA LEU A 46 6.63 5.29 8.92
C LEU A 46 5.31 6.03 8.73
N PHE A 47 4.34 5.82 9.62
CA PHE A 47 2.99 6.38 9.45
C PHE A 47 2.93 7.90 9.64
N GLU A 48 3.75 8.50 10.50
CA GLU A 48 3.86 9.96 10.65
C GLU A 48 4.41 10.63 9.38
N ASN A 49 5.26 9.92 8.63
CA ASN A 49 5.97 10.47 7.48
C ASN A 49 5.50 9.88 6.13
N LEU A 50 4.44 9.09 6.11
CA LEU A 50 4.01 8.37 4.90
C LEU A 50 3.42 9.34 3.88
N ARG A 51 4.12 9.53 2.77
CA ARG A 51 3.70 10.41 1.66
C ARG A 51 3.09 9.68 0.49
N TYR A 52 3.50 8.44 0.25
CA TYR A 52 3.11 7.67 -0.93
C TYR A 52 2.77 6.23 -0.54
N VAL A 53 1.73 5.69 -1.18
CA VAL A 53 1.39 4.27 -1.17
C VAL A 53 1.30 3.81 -2.61
N VAL A 54 2.15 2.86 -3.00
CA VAL A 54 2.17 2.29 -4.35
C VAL A 54 1.46 0.95 -4.32
N ILE A 55 0.49 0.77 -5.21
CA ILE A 55 -0.24 -0.49 -5.40
C ILE A 55 0.07 -0.98 -6.81
N ASP A 56 0.92 -1.99 -6.91
CA ASP A 56 1.24 -2.62 -8.19
C ASP A 56 0.22 -3.71 -8.52
N GLU A 57 0.10 -4.04 -9.81
CA GLU A 57 -0.76 -5.09 -10.34
C GLU A 57 -2.21 -5.06 -9.82
N MET A 58 -2.78 -3.85 -9.74
CA MET A 58 -4.12 -3.63 -9.22
C MET A 58 -5.19 -4.51 -9.89
N HIS A 59 -4.96 -4.93 -11.14
CA HIS A 59 -5.86 -5.80 -11.89
C HIS A 59 -6.09 -7.16 -11.20
N GLY A 60 -5.17 -7.61 -10.34
CA GLY A 60 -5.31 -8.81 -9.53
C GLY A 60 -6.25 -8.65 -8.31
N TYR A 61 -6.54 -7.43 -7.88
CA TYR A 61 -7.36 -7.15 -6.70
C TYR A 61 -8.86 -7.05 -7.04
N ARG A 62 -9.46 -8.17 -7.46
CA ARG A 62 -10.87 -8.27 -7.85
C ARG A 62 -11.63 -9.34 -7.06
N GLY A 63 -12.96 -9.34 -7.19
CA GLY A 63 -13.83 -10.31 -6.51
C GLY A 63 -13.69 -10.25 -4.99
N VAL A 64 -13.79 -11.41 -4.34
CA VAL A 64 -13.70 -11.53 -2.88
C VAL A 64 -12.35 -11.03 -2.36
N PHE A 65 -11.26 -11.35 -3.07
CA PHE A 65 -9.92 -10.89 -2.69
C PHE A 65 -9.80 -9.36 -2.78
N GLY A 66 -10.30 -8.75 -3.85
CA GLY A 66 -10.37 -7.29 -3.98
C GLY A 66 -11.15 -6.63 -2.84
N SER A 67 -12.28 -7.21 -2.43
CA SER A 67 -13.06 -6.74 -1.28
C SER A 67 -12.27 -6.82 0.03
N HIS A 68 -11.46 -7.86 0.22
CA HIS A 68 -10.56 -7.94 1.37
C HIS A 68 -9.49 -6.83 1.32
N VAL A 69 -8.80 -6.66 0.18
CA VAL A 69 -7.76 -5.63 0.01
C VAL A 69 -8.33 -4.22 0.22
N ALA A 70 -9.53 -3.92 -0.29
CA ALA A 70 -10.20 -2.64 -0.05
C ALA A 70 -10.38 -2.36 1.46
N ASN A 71 -10.75 -3.37 2.25
CA ASN A 71 -10.84 -3.24 3.71
C ASN A 71 -9.47 -3.09 4.40
N VAL A 72 -8.40 -3.69 3.86
CA VAL A 72 -7.03 -3.42 4.31
C VAL A 72 -6.67 -1.94 4.06
N ILE A 73 -6.98 -1.42 2.87
CA ILE A 73 -6.70 -0.02 2.49
C ILE A 73 -7.50 0.96 3.36
N ARG A 74 -8.77 0.68 3.66
CA ARG A 74 -9.58 1.49 4.61
C ARG A 74 -8.90 1.61 5.98
N ARG A 75 -8.36 0.49 6.49
CA ARG A 75 -7.63 0.46 7.77
C ARG A 75 -6.31 1.21 7.69
N LEU A 76 -5.56 1.05 6.60
CA LEU A 76 -4.36 1.83 6.32
C LEU A 76 -4.67 3.34 6.37
N LYS A 77 -5.67 3.79 5.61
CA LYS A 77 -6.09 5.20 5.59
C LYS A 77 -6.48 5.73 6.98
N ARG A 78 -7.20 4.93 7.76
CA ARG A 78 -7.56 5.30 9.14
C ARG A 78 -6.32 5.46 10.03
N ILE A 79 -5.35 4.56 9.91
CA ILE A 79 -4.08 4.64 10.66
C ILE A 79 -3.25 5.84 10.21
N CYS A 80 -3.11 6.09 8.90
CA CYS A 80 -2.44 7.29 8.40
C CYS A 80 -3.03 8.57 9.01
N ARG A 81 -4.37 8.71 8.96
CA ARG A 81 -5.07 9.84 9.58
C ARG A 81 -4.82 9.95 11.09
N HIS A 82 -4.74 8.82 11.80
CA HIS A 82 -4.43 8.82 13.23
C HIS A 82 -3.03 9.37 13.53
N TYR A 83 -2.04 9.10 12.67
CA TYR A 83 -0.68 9.66 12.77
C TYR A 83 -0.50 11.00 12.05
N GLY A 84 -1.58 11.62 11.56
CA GLY A 84 -1.54 12.93 10.91
C GLY A 84 -1.04 12.92 9.46
N SER A 85 -0.94 11.77 8.81
CA SER A 85 -0.55 11.65 7.40
C SER A 85 -1.75 11.36 6.48
N ASN A 86 -1.64 11.82 5.23
CA ASN A 86 -2.61 11.56 4.17
C ASN A 86 -1.86 11.24 2.86
N PRO A 87 -1.39 9.99 2.68
CA PRO A 87 -0.52 9.66 1.57
C PRO A 87 -1.26 9.67 0.22
N GLN A 88 -0.54 10.06 -0.83
CA GLN A 88 -0.98 9.90 -2.22
C GLN A 88 -0.91 8.42 -2.62
N PHE A 89 -1.95 7.95 -3.31
CA PHE A 89 -1.99 6.60 -3.87
C PHE A 89 -1.57 6.63 -5.33
N ILE A 90 -0.63 5.75 -5.68
CA ILE A 90 -0.18 5.54 -7.07
C ILE A 90 -0.46 4.08 -7.39
N LEU A 91 -1.22 3.82 -8.45
CA LEU A 91 -1.65 2.48 -8.81
C LEU A 91 -1.14 2.12 -10.20
N ALA A 92 -0.56 0.94 -10.33
CA ALA A 92 -0.19 0.34 -11.60
C ALA A 92 -1.10 -0.86 -11.91
N SER A 93 -1.38 -1.07 -13.18
CA SER A 93 -2.29 -2.11 -13.65
C SER A 93 -1.93 -2.51 -15.08
N ALA A 94 -2.18 -3.76 -15.44
CA ALA A 94 -2.21 -4.18 -16.83
C ALA A 94 -3.37 -3.50 -17.57
N THR A 95 -3.37 -3.56 -18.90
CA THR A 95 -4.44 -3.02 -19.74
C THR A 95 -5.76 -3.73 -19.41
N ILE A 96 -6.69 -2.99 -18.80
CA ILE A 96 -8.03 -3.45 -18.43
C ILE A 96 -9.06 -2.44 -18.90
N ALA A 97 -10.31 -2.87 -19.08
CA ALA A 97 -11.37 -2.02 -19.64
C ALA A 97 -11.75 -0.84 -18.72
N ASN A 98 -11.68 -1.03 -17.39
CA ASN A 98 -12.18 -0.07 -16.39
C ASN A 98 -11.18 0.20 -15.24
N PRO A 99 -9.96 0.69 -15.52
CA PRO A 99 -8.92 0.87 -14.50
C PRO A 99 -9.30 1.93 -13.46
N GLY A 100 -9.91 3.04 -13.89
CA GLY A 100 -10.35 4.11 -12.97
C GLY A 100 -11.43 3.63 -12.00
N GLU A 101 -12.39 2.84 -12.48
CA GLU A 101 -13.46 2.30 -11.64
C GLU A 101 -12.91 1.31 -10.59
N LEU A 102 -12.03 0.39 -11.01
CA LEU A 102 -11.39 -0.55 -10.11
C LEU A 102 -10.54 0.18 -9.06
N ALA A 103 -9.74 1.16 -9.48
CA ALA A 103 -8.91 1.95 -8.59
C ALA A 103 -9.78 2.71 -7.58
N GLY A 104 -10.79 3.45 -8.06
CA GLY A 104 -11.71 4.21 -7.21
C GLY A 104 -12.44 3.34 -6.20
N LYS A 105 -12.88 2.13 -6.59
CA LYS A 105 -13.49 1.18 -5.64
C LYS A 105 -12.50 0.61 -4.63
N LEU A 106 -11.26 0.34 -5.06
CA LEU A 106 -10.23 -0.25 -4.21
C LEU A 106 -9.72 0.74 -3.15
N ILE A 107 -9.52 2.00 -3.53
CA ILE A 107 -9.00 3.03 -2.62
C ILE A 107 -10.10 3.93 -2.03
N GLU A 108 -11.31 3.96 -2.57
CA GLU A 108 -12.41 4.85 -2.16
C GLU A 108 -12.10 6.35 -2.28
N PHE A 109 -11.35 6.72 -3.31
CA PHE A 109 -10.99 8.09 -3.65
C PHE A 109 -11.14 8.29 -5.15
N ASP A 110 -11.28 9.54 -5.57
CA ASP A 110 -11.19 9.90 -6.98
C ASP A 110 -9.79 9.61 -7.52
N VAL A 111 -9.73 9.08 -8.74
CA VAL A 111 -8.48 8.66 -9.39
C VAL A 111 -8.39 9.28 -10.76
N GLU A 112 -7.25 9.90 -11.04
CA GLU A 112 -6.87 10.30 -12.39
C GLU A 112 -6.21 9.13 -13.11
N VAL A 113 -6.77 8.72 -14.25
CA VAL A 113 -6.25 7.59 -15.03
C VAL A 113 -5.25 8.10 -16.07
N ILE A 114 -4.01 7.63 -15.98
CA ILE A 114 -2.96 7.94 -16.95
C ILE A 114 -2.90 6.82 -17.99
N THR A 115 -3.44 7.07 -19.19
CA THR A 115 -3.51 6.08 -20.29
C THR A 115 -2.50 6.32 -21.42
N ARG A 116 -1.95 7.53 -21.52
CA ARG A 116 -1.02 7.88 -22.59
C ARG A 116 0.33 7.21 -22.35
N ASN A 117 0.64 6.20 -23.17
CA ASN A 117 1.99 5.65 -23.24
C ASN A 117 2.85 6.47 -24.21
N GLY A 118 4.00 6.96 -23.75
CA GLY A 118 4.98 7.70 -24.54
C GLY A 118 6.27 6.92 -24.82
N ALA A 119 6.30 5.63 -24.51
CA ALA A 119 7.45 4.77 -24.80
C ALA A 119 7.67 4.63 -26.33
N PRO A 120 8.93 4.55 -26.80
CA PRO A 120 9.30 4.42 -28.21
C PRO A 120 8.96 3.05 -28.81
#